data_AF-A0A6B2XMI3-F1
#
_entry.id   AF-A0A6B2XMI3-F1
#
_cell.length_a   1.000
_cell.length_b   1.000
_cell.length_c   1.000
_cell.angle_alpha   90.00
_cell.angle_beta   90.00
_cell.angle_gamma   90.00
#
_symmetry.space_group_name_H-M   'P 1'
#
loop_
_entity.id
_entity.type
_entity.pdbx_description
1 polymer ?
#
loop_
_entity_poly.entity_id
_entity_poly.type
_entity_poly.pdbx_seq_one_letter_code
_entity_poly.pdbx_strand_id
1 'polypeptide(L)'
;MSTATAAEKKKGAGVMAVMQRIGRSLMLPVAVLPAAALLVRLGDKDMLGDPSLPTFLTKIAGYMSAGGGAILDNMALLFAVGIAIGFAKKSDGSTALAAVTGYLVF
;
A
#
# COMPACT_ATOMS: atom_id res chain seq x y z
N MET A 1 30.52 -19.98 36.20
CA MET A 1 29.21 -19.34 35.95
C MET A 1 29.34 -18.37 34.78
N SER A 2 29.08 -18.80 33.53
CA SER A 2 29.03 -17.90 32.36
C SER A 2 28.34 -18.58 31.16
N THR A 3 27.02 -18.76 31.24
CA THR A 3 26.22 -19.29 30.10
C THR A 3 24.89 -18.56 29.88
N ALA A 4 24.53 -17.56 30.70
CA ALA A 4 23.22 -16.90 30.62
C ALA A 4 23.14 -15.76 29.58
N THR A 5 24.25 -15.20 29.11
CA THR A 5 24.26 -13.95 28.31
C THR A 5 24.01 -14.14 26.80
N ALA A 6 24.04 -15.37 26.27
CA ALA A 6 23.89 -15.62 24.84
C ALA A 6 22.42 -15.76 24.36
N ALA A 7 21.51 -16.22 25.23
CA ALA A 7 20.12 -16.49 24.86
C ALA A 7 19.27 -15.21 24.72
N GLU A 8 19.55 -14.18 25.51
CA GLU A 8 18.79 -12.93 25.55
C GLU A 8 19.09 -12.04 24.32
N LYS A 9 20.35 -12.00 23.88
CA LYS A 9 20.82 -11.22 22.72
C LYS A 9 20.20 -11.69 21.38
N LYS A 10 19.82 -12.97 21.29
CA LYS A 10 19.25 -13.60 20.08
C LYS A 10 17.75 -13.34 19.91
N LYS A 11 17.00 -13.17 21.01
CA LYS A 11 15.56 -12.85 20.96
C LYS A 11 15.29 -11.44 20.43
N GLY A 12 16.04 -10.43 20.90
CA GLY A 12 15.87 -9.04 20.45
C GLY A 12 16.21 -8.81 18.98
N ALA A 13 17.26 -9.48 18.49
CA ALA A 13 17.66 -9.38 17.08
C ALA A 13 16.59 -9.93 16.11
N GLY A 14 15.92 -11.02 16.48
CA GLY A 14 14.84 -11.60 15.68
C GLY A 14 13.61 -10.70 15.57
N VAL A 15 13.20 -10.09 16.67
CA VAL A 15 12.05 -9.16 16.70
C VAL A 15 12.34 -7.91 15.86
N MET A 16 13.55 -7.35 15.97
CA MET A 16 13.96 -6.21 15.15
C MET A 16 14.00 -6.55 13.65
N ALA A 17 14.46 -7.76 13.30
CA ALA A 17 14.45 -8.21 11.91
C ALA A 17 13.03 -8.33 11.33
N VAL A 18 12.06 -8.81 12.13
CA VAL A 18 10.64 -8.85 11.72
C VAL A 18 10.08 -7.44 11.55
N MET A 19 10.35 -6.53 12.50
CA MET A 19 9.88 -5.14 12.41
C MET A 19 10.45 -4.41 11.19
N GLN A 20 11.73 -4.61 10.88
CA GLN A 20 12.36 -4.09 9.66
C GLN A 20 11.70 -4.64 8.40
N ARG A 21 11.33 -5.92 8.40
CA ARG A 21 10.66 -6.56 7.27
C ARG A 21 9.25 -6.02 7.06
N ILE A 22 8.50 -5.77 8.15
CA ILE A 22 7.20 -5.09 8.11
C ILE A 22 7.38 -3.69 7.53
N GLY A 23 8.31 -2.89 8.04
CA GLY A 23 8.57 -1.54 7.52
C GLY A 23 8.87 -1.55 6.01
N ARG A 24 9.69 -2.50 5.56
CA ARG A 24 10.01 -2.67 4.13
C ARG A 24 8.80 -3.10 3.29
N SER A 25 7.91 -3.94 3.82
CA SER A 25 6.72 -4.39 3.10
C SER A 25 5.67 -3.29 2.97
N LEU A 26 5.59 -2.40 3.96
CA LEU A 26 4.69 -1.24 3.93
C LEU A 26 5.14 -0.15 2.94
N MET A 27 6.41 -0.12 2.54
CA MET A 27 6.91 0.86 1.56
C MET A 27 6.23 0.74 0.19
N LEU A 28 5.89 -0.47 -0.25
CA LEU A 28 5.29 -0.70 -1.57
C LEU A 28 3.92 0.00 -1.72
N PRO A 29 2.93 -0.22 -0.83
CA PRO A 29 1.65 0.50 -0.88
C PRO A 29 1.80 1.99 -0.55
N VAL A 30 2.68 2.36 0.38
CA VAL A 30 2.86 3.77 0.75
C VAL A 30 3.41 4.59 -0.41
N ALA A 31 4.20 4.00 -1.30
CA ALA A 31 4.73 4.68 -2.48
C ALA A 31 3.63 5.16 -3.46
N VAL A 32 2.46 4.52 -3.49
CA VAL A 32 1.36 4.93 -4.40
C VAL A 32 0.43 5.97 -3.79
N LEU A 33 0.45 6.16 -2.47
CA LEU A 33 -0.41 7.11 -1.76
C LEU A 33 -0.29 8.57 -2.26
N PRO A 34 0.91 9.13 -2.49
CA PRO A 34 1.04 10.51 -2.96
C PRO A 34 0.40 10.71 -4.33
N ALA A 35 0.57 9.75 -5.25
CA ALA A 35 -0.03 9.80 -6.56
C ALA A 35 -1.56 9.73 -6.48
N ALA A 36 -2.11 8.82 -5.66
CA ALA A 36 -3.55 8.72 -5.46
C ALA A 36 -4.15 10.01 -4.90
N ALA A 37 -3.52 10.61 -3.89
CA ALA A 37 -3.97 11.87 -3.30
C ALA A 37 -3.95 13.03 -4.32
N LEU A 38 -2.90 13.13 -5.15
CA LEU A 38 -2.83 14.12 -6.22
C LEU A 38 -3.92 13.91 -7.28
N LEU A 39 -4.19 12.66 -7.66
CA LEU A 39 -5.26 12.35 -8.63
C LEU A 39 -6.63 12.78 -8.12
N VAL A 40 -6.95 12.50 -6.84
CA VAL A 40 -8.19 12.96 -6.21
C VAL A 40 -8.26 14.47 -6.22
N ARG A 41 -7.21 15.13 -5.74
CA ARG A 41 -7.20 16.59 -5.59
C ARG A 41 -7.32 17.32 -6.93
N LEU A 42 -6.63 16.85 -7.96
CA LEU A 42 -6.70 17.46 -9.30
C LEU A 42 -8.07 17.25 -9.96
N GLY A 43 -8.77 16.17 -9.61
CA GLY A 43 -10.11 15.86 -10.10
C GLY A 43 -11.24 16.66 -9.45
N ASP A 44 -10.96 17.44 -8.40
CA ASP A 44 -11.97 18.23 -7.69
C ASP A 44 -12.55 19.37 -8.53
N LYS A 45 -13.74 19.83 -8.12
CA LYS A 45 -14.55 20.86 -8.79
C LYS A 45 -13.91 22.25 -8.76
N ASP A 46 -12.92 22.47 -7.92
CA ASP A 46 -12.15 23.71 -7.81
C ASP A 46 -10.83 23.68 -8.59
N MET A 47 -10.53 22.56 -9.26
CA MET A 47 -9.35 22.37 -10.10
C MET A 47 -9.75 22.00 -11.53
N LEU A 48 -9.40 20.80 -12.02
CA LEU A 48 -9.73 20.37 -13.39
C LEU A 48 -11.20 19.96 -13.56
N GLY A 49 -11.91 19.75 -12.44
CA GLY A 49 -13.33 19.45 -12.41
C GLY A 49 -14.24 20.68 -12.43
N ASP A 50 -13.68 21.88 -12.60
CA ASP A 50 -14.45 23.13 -12.64
C ASP A 50 -15.49 23.11 -13.80
N PRO A 51 -16.79 23.30 -13.50
CA PRO A 51 -17.85 23.33 -14.52
C PRO A 51 -17.67 24.39 -15.61
N SER A 52 -16.87 25.42 -15.37
CA SER A 52 -16.54 26.47 -16.33
C SER A 52 -15.51 26.03 -17.39
N LEU A 53 -14.82 24.90 -17.19
CA LEU A 53 -13.86 24.35 -18.13
C LEU A 53 -14.52 23.52 -19.26
N PRO A 54 -13.82 23.33 -20.39
CA PRO A 54 -14.26 22.44 -21.46
C PRO A 54 -14.69 21.05 -20.98
N THR A 55 -15.78 20.51 -21.51
CA THR A 55 -16.37 19.22 -21.11
C THR A 55 -15.40 18.03 -21.22
N PHE A 56 -14.39 18.11 -22.10
CA PHE A 56 -13.39 17.04 -22.20
C PHE A 56 -12.45 17.03 -20.98
N LEU A 57 -12.07 18.20 -20.44
CA LEU A 57 -11.21 18.30 -19.25
C LEU A 57 -11.96 17.83 -18.00
N THR A 58 -13.22 18.23 -17.84
CA THR A 58 -14.03 17.82 -16.68
C THR A 58 -14.30 16.32 -16.67
N LYS A 59 -14.41 15.66 -17.84
CA LYS A 59 -14.46 14.19 -17.93
C LYS A 59 -13.15 13.54 -17.49
N ILE A 60 -12.00 14.07 -17.92
CA ILE A 60 -10.68 13.57 -17.48
C ILE A 60 -10.51 13.73 -15.97
N ALA A 61 -10.91 14.89 -15.43
CA ALA A 61 -10.92 15.15 -14.00
C ALA A 61 -11.77 14.14 -13.22
N GLY A 62 -12.94 13.78 -13.76
CA GLY A 62 -13.80 12.72 -13.21
C GLY A 62 -13.09 11.36 -13.13
N TYR A 63 -12.35 10.96 -14.18
CA TYR A 63 -11.56 9.72 -14.16
C TYR A 63 -10.38 9.79 -13.19
N MET A 64 -9.72 10.95 -13.07
CA MET A 64 -8.64 11.14 -12.09
C MET A 64 -9.16 11.02 -10.65
N SER A 65 -10.28 11.68 -10.34
CA SER A 65 -10.91 11.60 -9.02
C SER A 65 -11.35 10.17 -8.70
N ALA A 66 -12.04 9.50 -9.63
CA ALA A 66 -12.50 8.13 -9.46
C ALA A 66 -11.34 7.13 -9.32
N GLY A 67 -10.28 7.27 -10.13
CA GLY A 67 -9.11 6.41 -10.08
C GLY A 67 -8.29 6.60 -8.79
N GLY A 68 -8.06 7.84 -8.39
CA GLY A 68 -7.41 8.16 -7.11
C GLY A 68 -8.21 7.66 -5.92
N GLY A 69 -9.54 7.86 -5.93
CA GLY A 69 -10.45 7.37 -4.91
C GLY A 69 -10.41 5.85 -4.79
N ALA A 70 -10.49 5.13 -5.90
CA ALA A 70 -10.43 3.67 -5.90
C ALA A 70 -9.17 3.09 -5.23
N ILE A 71 -8.02 3.76 -5.36
CA ILE A 71 -6.78 3.37 -4.67
C ILE A 71 -6.90 3.58 -3.15
N LEU A 72 -7.40 4.74 -2.74
CA LEU A 72 -7.54 5.10 -1.32
C LEU A 72 -8.60 4.22 -0.62
N ASP A 73 -9.72 3.96 -1.28
CA ASP A 73 -10.82 3.15 -0.76
C ASP A 73 -10.43 1.68 -0.56
N ASN A 74 -9.49 1.18 -1.38
CA ASN A 74 -9.01 -0.21 -1.32
C ASN A 74 -7.64 -0.34 -0.64
N MET A 75 -7.27 0.63 0.21
CA MET A 75 -5.97 0.65 0.89
C MET A 75 -5.70 -0.61 1.70
N ALA A 76 -6.69 -1.14 2.41
CA ALA A 76 -6.52 -2.35 3.21
C ALA A 76 -6.10 -3.55 2.36
N LEU A 77 -6.71 -3.73 1.18
CA LEU A 77 -6.34 -4.77 0.23
C LEU A 77 -4.91 -4.57 -0.32
N LEU A 78 -4.56 -3.35 -0.70
CA LEU A 78 -3.22 -3.02 -1.19
C LEU A 78 -2.15 -3.27 -0.13
N PHE A 79 -2.42 -2.95 1.14
CA PHE A 79 -1.54 -3.26 2.26
C PHE A 79 -1.44 -4.77 2.51
N ALA A 80 -2.54 -5.53 2.43
CA ALA A 80 -2.50 -6.98 2.56
C ALA A 80 -1.58 -7.62 1.51
N VAL A 81 -1.68 -7.18 0.25
CA VAL A 81 -0.80 -7.62 -0.84
C VAL A 81 0.64 -7.20 -0.60
N GLY A 82 0.89 -5.94 -0.22
CA GLY A 82 2.24 -5.44 0.06
C GLY A 82 2.94 -6.18 1.19
N ILE A 83 2.22 -6.46 2.29
CA ILE A 83 2.72 -7.26 3.42
C ILE A 83 3.04 -8.68 2.96
N ALA A 84 2.13 -9.35 2.26
CA ALA A 84 2.36 -10.71 1.77
C ALA A 84 3.61 -10.79 0.87
N ILE A 85 3.77 -9.84 -0.06
CA ILE A 85 4.94 -9.75 -0.94
C ILE A 85 6.22 -9.52 -0.15
N GLY A 86 6.23 -8.60 0.82
CA GLY A 86 7.43 -8.33 1.62
C GLY A 86 7.82 -9.49 2.55
N PHE A 87 6.87 -10.35 2.92
CA PHE A 87 7.11 -11.55 3.72
C PHE A 87 7.41 -12.81 2.89
N ALA A 88 7.09 -12.81 1.60
CA ALA A 88 7.37 -13.95 0.74
C ALA A 88 8.88 -14.18 0.56
N LYS A 89 9.26 -15.45 0.39
CA LYS A 89 10.63 -15.83 -0.01
C LYS A 89 10.87 -15.57 -1.50
N LYS A 90 9.81 -15.68 -2.31
CA LYS A 90 9.75 -15.33 -3.73
C LYS A 90 8.53 -14.44 -3.96
N SER A 91 8.75 -13.22 -4.41
CA SER A 91 7.71 -12.22 -4.64
C SER A 91 7.09 -12.35 -6.03
N ASP A 92 6.46 -13.50 -6.28
CA ASP A 92 5.86 -13.83 -7.58
C ASP A 92 4.34 -13.53 -7.58
N GLY A 93 3.73 -13.50 -8.76
CA GLY A 93 2.29 -13.19 -8.90
C GLY A 93 1.35 -14.11 -8.10
N SER A 94 1.77 -15.34 -7.82
CA SER A 94 1.02 -16.28 -6.96
C SER A 94 0.91 -15.80 -5.50
N THR A 95 1.90 -15.08 -5.00
CA THR A 95 1.86 -14.48 -3.65
C THR A 95 0.81 -13.39 -3.58
N ALA A 96 0.74 -12.54 -4.61
CA ALA A 96 -0.26 -11.48 -4.69
C ALA A 96 -1.68 -12.06 -4.77
N LEU A 97 -1.88 -13.08 -5.61
CA LEU A 97 -3.18 -13.77 -5.72
C LEU A 97 -3.60 -14.41 -4.39
N ALA A 98 -2.69 -15.12 -3.71
CA ALA A 98 -2.99 -15.71 -2.40
C ALA A 98 -3.36 -14.65 -1.35
N ALA A 99 -2.69 -13.49 -1.37
CA ALA A 99 -2.97 -12.39 -0.46
C ALA A 99 -4.35 -11.78 -0.72
N VAL A 100 -4.73 -11.57 -1.98
CA VAL A 100 -6.06 -11.07 -2.34
C VAL A 100 -7.13 -12.08 -1.93
N THR A 101 -6.96 -13.36 -2.26
CA THR A 101 -7.92 -14.40 -1.85
C THR A 101 -8.05 -14.48 -0.33
N GLY A 102 -6.95 -14.44 0.40
CA GLY A 102 -6.97 -14.44 1.87
C GLY A 102 -7.66 -13.21 2.45
N TYR A 103 -7.46 -12.03 1.86
CA TYR A 103 -8.12 -10.79 2.26
C TYR A 103 -9.65 -10.84 2.02
N LEU A 104 -10.10 -11.42 0.90
CA LEU A 104 -11.52 -11.50 0.56
C LEU A 104 -12.30 -12.56 1.34
N VAL A 105 -11.62 -13.58 1.86
CA VAL A 105 -12.24 -14.65 2.67
C VAL A 105 -12.42 -14.25 4.14
N PHE A 106 -11.62 -13.31 4.62
CA PHE A 106 -11.66 -12.78 5.98
C PHE A 106 -12.79 -11.76 6.16
#